data_AF-A0A920QXF3-F1
#
_entry.id   AF-A0A920QXF3-F1
#
_cell.length_a   1.000
_cell.length_b   1.000
_cell.length_c   1.000
_cell.angle_alpha   90.00
_cell.angle_beta   90.00
_cell.angle_gamma   90.00
#
_symmetry.space_group_name_H-M   'P 1'
#
loop_
_entity.id
_entity.type
_entity.pdbx_description
1 polymer ?
#
loop_
_entity_poly.entity_id
_entity_poly.type
_entity_poly.pdbx_seq_one_letter_code
_entity_poly.pdbx_strand_id
1 'polypeptide(L)'
;MVPTANSAYLPTAPAGAYPEDSTGTIKKVMDLFKTAKSNPPGSDARIAAGKEINSLWMEQAYTLGTVQGASGDRDVYMKRNNFRNPPILARARGFYGAWAETYYFEDGKDNVNNPGNRSKKYKSTSFR
;
A
#
# COMPACT_ATOMS: atom_id res chain seq x y z
N MET A 1 -6.89 15.49 -32.33
CA MET A 1 -8.21 14.90 -32.65
C MET A 1 -8.92 14.64 -31.34
N VAL A 2 -10.16 15.11 -31.20
CA VAL A 2 -11.00 14.73 -30.05
C VAL A 2 -11.56 13.34 -30.36
N PRO A 3 -11.34 12.34 -29.50
CA PRO A 3 -11.92 11.01 -29.69
C PRO A 3 -13.44 11.10 -29.84
N THR A 4 -14.00 10.43 -30.84
CA THR A 4 -15.44 10.45 -31.13
C THR A 4 -16.04 9.06 -30.85
N ALA A 5 -17.20 9.00 -30.20
CA ALA A 5 -17.83 7.75 -29.82
C ALA A 5 -18.24 6.93 -31.06
N ASN A 6 -17.89 5.65 -31.10
CA ASN A 6 -18.27 4.73 -32.17
C ASN A 6 -19.54 3.97 -31.76
N SER A 7 -20.66 4.24 -32.44
CA SER A 7 -21.96 3.61 -32.17
C SER A 7 -22.01 2.11 -32.49
N ALA A 8 -20.99 1.53 -33.13
CA ALA A 8 -20.87 0.08 -33.30
C ALA A 8 -20.56 -0.66 -31.98
N TYR A 9 -20.06 0.06 -30.97
CA TYR A 9 -19.67 -0.50 -29.66
C TYR A 9 -20.54 0.08 -28.55
N LEU A 10 -21.84 -0.24 -28.58
CA LEU A 10 -22.77 0.18 -27.53
C LEU A 10 -22.53 -0.61 -26.22
N PRO A 11 -22.75 0.02 -25.06
CA PRO A 11 -23.15 1.42 -24.88
C PRO A 11 -21.98 2.40 -25.15
N THR A 12 -22.26 3.46 -25.89
CA THR A 12 -21.30 4.56 -26.12
C THR A 12 -21.08 5.35 -24.85
N ALA A 13 -19.86 5.85 -24.64
CA ALA A 13 -19.53 6.72 -23.53
C ALA A 13 -20.44 7.97 -23.46
N PRO A 14 -20.83 8.42 -22.24
CA PRO A 14 -21.54 9.67 -22.06
C PRO A 14 -20.75 10.87 -22.58
N ALA A 15 -21.46 11.96 -22.92
CA ALA A 15 -20.82 13.18 -23.40
C ALA A 15 -19.80 13.71 -22.37
N GLY A 16 -18.58 14.00 -22.85
CA GLY A 16 -17.49 14.53 -22.02
C GLY A 16 -16.75 13.48 -21.19
N ALA A 17 -17.18 12.22 -21.18
CA ALA A 17 -16.43 11.11 -20.61
C ALA A 17 -15.29 10.66 -21.54
N TYR A 18 -14.44 9.77 -21.05
CA TYR A 18 -13.45 9.10 -21.90
C TYR A 18 -14.16 8.12 -22.85
N PRO A 19 -13.65 7.88 -24.07
CA PRO A 19 -14.25 6.94 -25.02
C PRO A 19 -14.49 5.53 -24.47
N GLU A 20 -13.61 5.08 -23.58
CA GLU A 20 -13.65 3.79 -22.89
C GLU A 20 -14.55 3.78 -21.64
N ASP A 21 -15.04 4.94 -21.20
CA ASP A 21 -15.81 5.11 -19.97
C ASP A 21 -17.32 5.09 -20.27
N SER A 22 -17.85 3.90 -20.55
CA SER A 22 -19.25 3.70 -20.93
C SER A 22 -20.26 4.14 -19.88
N THR A 23 -19.83 4.37 -18.62
CA THR A 23 -20.69 4.83 -17.52
C THR A 23 -20.41 6.27 -17.08
N GLY A 24 -19.31 6.88 -17.54
CA GLY A 24 -18.84 8.18 -17.07
C GLY A 24 -18.19 8.15 -15.67
N THR A 25 -18.08 6.97 -15.07
CA THR A 25 -17.61 6.82 -13.69
C THR A 25 -16.10 7.03 -13.58
N ILE A 26 -15.33 6.61 -14.58
CA ILE A 26 -13.86 6.79 -14.58
C ILE A 26 -13.54 8.29 -14.54
N LYS A 27 -14.22 9.09 -15.37
CA LYS A 27 -14.05 10.53 -15.35
C LYS A 27 -14.42 11.14 -14.00
N LYS A 28 -15.55 10.73 -13.42
CA LYS A 28 -15.97 11.20 -12.08
C LYS A 28 -14.91 10.88 -11.01
N VAL A 29 -14.36 9.67 -11.00
CA VAL A 29 -13.28 9.27 -10.08
C VAL A 29 -12.04 10.13 -10.27
N MET A 30 -11.63 10.40 -11.51
CA MET A 30 -10.47 11.23 -11.82
C MET A 30 -10.64 12.68 -11.34
N ASP A 31 -11.83 13.24 -11.53
CA ASP A 31 -12.14 14.61 -11.11
C ASP A 31 -12.19 14.71 -9.56
N LEU A 32 -12.78 13.71 -8.89
CA LEU A 32 -12.75 13.58 -7.43
C LEU A 32 -11.32 13.45 -6.91
N PHE A 33 -10.49 12.60 -7.52
CA PHE A 33 -9.11 12.41 -7.09
C PHE A 33 -8.29 13.69 -7.19
N LYS A 34 -8.37 14.40 -8.32
CA LYS A 34 -7.65 15.67 -8.53
C LYS A 34 -8.08 16.72 -7.50
N THR A 35 -9.39 16.85 -7.28
CA THR A 35 -9.95 17.84 -6.35
C THR A 35 -9.66 17.47 -4.89
N ALA A 36 -9.70 16.18 -4.53
CA ALA A 36 -9.38 15.73 -3.18
C ALA A 36 -7.90 15.87 -2.85
N LYS A 37 -7.00 15.71 -3.85
CA LYS A 37 -5.56 15.80 -3.65
C LYS A 37 -5.08 17.21 -3.30
N SER A 38 -5.82 18.25 -3.66
CA SER A 38 -5.51 19.63 -3.25
C SER A 38 -5.80 19.89 -1.77
N ASN A 39 -6.58 19.01 -1.12
CA ASN A 39 -6.88 19.10 0.31
C ASN A 39 -5.76 18.47 1.16
N PRO A 40 -5.50 19.00 2.38
CA PRO A 40 -4.53 18.42 3.30
C PRO A 40 -4.79 16.93 3.57
N PRO A 41 -3.73 16.11 3.72
CA PRO A 41 -3.88 14.73 4.18
C PRO A 41 -4.71 14.66 5.48
N GLY A 42 -5.73 13.79 5.52
CA GLY A 42 -6.57 13.60 6.70
C GLY A 42 -7.72 14.58 6.89
N SER A 43 -7.92 15.56 5.99
CA SER A 43 -9.10 16.43 6.07
C SER A 43 -10.39 15.68 5.77
N ASP A 44 -11.51 16.13 6.35
CA ASP A 44 -12.83 15.53 6.13
C ASP A 44 -13.21 15.49 4.65
N ALA A 45 -12.91 16.55 3.90
CA ALA A 45 -13.15 16.62 2.47
C ALA A 45 -12.38 15.55 1.69
N ARG A 46 -11.10 15.31 2.04
CA ARG A 46 -10.28 14.30 1.40
C ARG A 46 -10.71 12.88 1.76
N ILE A 47 -11.14 12.68 3.01
CA ILE A 47 -11.69 11.40 3.48
C ILE A 47 -13.02 11.09 2.79
N ALA A 48 -13.93 12.07 2.70
CA ALA A 48 -15.21 11.92 2.02
C ALA A 48 -15.03 11.56 0.54
N ALA A 49 -14.14 12.26 -0.18
CA ALA A 49 -13.82 11.93 -1.56
C ALA A 49 -13.20 10.52 -1.69
N GLY A 50 -12.32 10.12 -0.78
CA GLY A 50 -11.76 8.76 -0.77
C GLY A 50 -12.82 7.68 -0.60
N LYS A 51 -13.82 7.91 0.27
CA LYS A 51 -14.97 7.01 0.44
C LYS A 51 -15.81 6.94 -0.83
N GLU A 52 -16.12 8.07 -1.45
CA GLU A 52 -16.89 8.11 -2.70
C GLU A 52 -16.17 7.39 -3.84
N ILE A 53 -14.87 7.63 -4.01
CA ILE A 53 -14.05 6.92 -4.99
C ILE A 53 -14.11 5.40 -4.77
N ASN A 54 -14.01 4.95 -3.50
CA ASN A 54 -14.08 3.53 -3.18
C ASN A 54 -15.45 2.94 -3.53
N SER A 55 -16.55 3.61 -3.19
CA SER A 55 -17.91 3.17 -3.54
C SER A 55 -18.07 3.02 -5.06
N LEU A 56 -17.67 4.03 -5.83
CA LEU A 56 -17.74 3.99 -7.30
C LEU A 56 -16.89 2.84 -7.89
N TRP A 57 -15.73 2.57 -7.31
CA TRP A 57 -14.86 1.48 -7.76
C TRP A 57 -15.45 0.09 -7.50
N MET A 58 -16.13 -0.07 -6.36
CA MET A 58 -16.81 -1.32 -6.00
C MET A 58 -18.07 -1.56 -6.84
N GLU A 59 -18.86 -0.52 -7.09
CA GLU A 59 -20.07 -0.60 -7.92
C GLU A 59 -19.77 -1.02 -9.36
N GLN A 60 -18.65 -0.54 -9.92
CA GLN A 60 -18.26 -0.85 -11.30
C GLN A 60 -17.46 -2.16 -11.42
N ALA A 61 -17.02 -2.73 -10.30
CA ALA A 61 -16.20 -3.94 -10.25
C ALA A 61 -14.96 -3.90 -11.18
N TYR A 62 -14.31 -2.73 -11.32
CA TYR A 62 -13.14 -2.56 -12.20
C TYR A 62 -11.98 -3.51 -11.87
N THR A 63 -11.94 -3.99 -10.63
CA THR A 63 -11.00 -5.00 -10.18
C THR A 63 -11.74 -6.07 -9.39
N LEU A 64 -11.68 -7.32 -9.84
CA LEU A 64 -12.16 -8.47 -9.09
C LEU A 64 -11.01 -9.04 -8.26
N GLY A 65 -10.90 -8.58 -7.02
CA GLY A 65 -9.94 -9.14 -6.07
C GLY A 65 -10.36 -10.55 -5.67
N THR A 66 -9.45 -11.52 -5.80
CA THR A 66 -9.68 -12.91 -5.37
C THR A 66 -9.25 -13.11 -3.91
N VAL A 67 -7.99 -12.81 -3.64
CA VAL A 67 -7.39 -12.79 -2.30
C VAL A 67 -6.49 -11.57 -2.19
N GLN A 68 -6.62 -10.84 -1.09
CA GLN A 68 -5.61 -9.85 -0.75
C GLN A 68 -4.49 -10.59 -0.01
N GLY A 69 -3.32 -10.70 -0.65
CA GLY A 69 -2.10 -11.03 0.08
C GLY A 69 -1.90 -9.95 1.16
N ALA A 70 -1.81 -10.35 2.42
CA ALA A 70 -1.61 -9.43 3.55
C ALA A 70 -0.16 -8.91 3.62
N SER A 71 0.40 -8.49 2.48
CA SER A 71 1.80 -8.05 2.35
C SER A 71 2.09 -6.72 3.04
N GLY A 72 1.06 -6.04 3.58
CA GLY A 72 1.21 -4.78 4.31
C GLY A 72 1.19 -4.93 5.84
N ASP A 73 0.63 -6.01 6.38
CA ASP A 73 0.35 -6.13 7.83
C ASP A 73 0.82 -7.45 8.45
N ARG A 74 1.20 -8.47 7.65
CA ARG A 74 1.50 -9.83 8.15
C ARG A 74 2.67 -10.52 7.45
N ASP A 75 3.62 -9.77 6.90
CA ASP A 75 4.86 -10.37 6.42
C ASP A 75 5.68 -10.90 7.61
N VAL A 76 6.15 -12.14 7.49
CA VAL A 76 7.00 -12.77 8.50
C VAL A 76 8.40 -12.15 8.39
N TYR A 77 8.70 -11.17 9.25
CA TYR A 77 10.04 -10.59 9.33
C TYR A 77 10.97 -11.46 10.17
N MET A 78 11.93 -12.11 9.51
CA MET A 78 12.97 -12.87 10.19
C MET A 78 14.15 -11.96 10.52
N LYS A 79 14.51 -11.90 11.81
CA LYS A 79 15.70 -11.19 12.29
C LYS A 79 16.60 -12.10 13.09
N ARG A 80 17.90 -11.79 13.11
CA ARG A 80 18.84 -12.43 14.04
C ARG A 80 18.45 -12.11 15.47
N ASN A 81 18.64 -13.07 16.37
CA ASN A 81 18.26 -12.88 17.77
C ASN A 81 19.08 -11.81 18.49
N ASN A 82 20.29 -11.47 18.02
CA ASN A 82 21.11 -10.37 18.54
C ASN A 82 20.90 -9.03 17.77
N PHE A 83 20.00 -8.99 16.79
CA PHE A 83 19.64 -7.76 16.07
C PHE A 83 18.58 -6.97 16.84
N ARG A 84 18.78 -5.65 16.95
CA ARG A 84 18.10 -4.77 17.90
C ARG A 84 17.52 -3.54 17.24
N ASN A 85 16.49 -3.05 17.92
CA ASN A 85 15.65 -1.95 17.49
C ASN A 85 14.81 -2.12 16.21
N PRO A 86 14.63 -3.33 15.60
CA PRO A 86 13.59 -3.41 14.59
C PRO A 86 12.23 -3.32 15.32
N PRO A 87 11.37 -2.39 14.88
CA PRO A 87 10.04 -2.25 15.44
C PRO A 87 9.27 -3.57 15.30
N ILE A 88 8.53 -3.93 16.36
CA ILE A 88 7.75 -5.18 16.41
C ILE A 88 6.61 -5.17 15.37
N LEU A 89 6.14 -3.98 14.98
CA LEU A 89 4.98 -3.77 14.14
C LEU A 89 5.22 -2.85 12.93
N ALA A 90 6.47 -2.49 12.60
CA ALA A 90 6.68 -1.61 11.45
C ALA A 90 6.93 -2.40 10.16
N ARG A 91 6.28 -1.88 9.11
CA ARG A 91 5.57 -2.67 8.09
C ARG A 91 6.23 -2.65 6.72
N ALA A 92 7.34 -1.96 6.60
CA ALA A 92 8.16 -1.87 5.40
C ALA A 92 9.38 -1.04 5.79
N ARG A 93 10.54 -1.31 5.19
CA ARG A 93 11.70 -0.42 5.26
C ARG A 93 11.23 1.00 4.89
N GLY A 94 11.31 1.96 5.80
CA GLY A 94 10.99 3.37 5.51
C GLY A 94 9.62 3.92 5.97
N PHE A 95 8.81 3.22 6.77
CA PHE A 95 7.60 3.79 7.39
C PHE A 95 7.57 3.64 8.92
N TYR A 96 7.07 4.66 9.63
CA TYR A 96 6.80 4.68 11.08
C TYR A 96 7.93 4.12 11.98
N GLY A 97 9.14 4.69 11.87
CA GLY A 97 10.28 4.29 12.72
C GLY A 97 11.03 3.05 12.24
N ALA A 98 10.68 2.50 11.07
CA ALA A 98 11.39 1.40 10.41
C ALA A 98 12.65 1.86 9.65
N TRP A 99 13.51 2.64 10.31
CA TRP A 99 14.70 3.23 9.72
C TRP A 99 15.91 2.34 9.98
N ALA A 100 16.56 1.86 8.92
CA ALA A 100 17.67 0.91 9.03
C ALA A 100 18.85 1.48 9.84
N GLU A 101 19.00 2.80 9.81
CA GLU A 101 19.95 3.60 10.56
C GLU A 101 19.77 3.47 12.08
N THR A 102 18.57 3.10 12.53
CA THR A 102 18.28 2.94 13.96
C THR A 102 18.55 1.51 14.44
N TYR A 103 18.83 0.58 13.53
CA TYR A 103 19.04 -0.82 13.88
C TYR A 103 20.50 -1.10 14.17
N TYR A 104 20.74 -2.04 15.08
CA TYR A 104 22.10 -2.43 15.45
C TYR A 104 22.15 -3.88 15.88
N PHE A 105 23.32 -4.49 15.79
CA PHE A 105 23.58 -5.74 16.50
C PHE A 105 24.06 -5.42 17.92
N GLU A 106 23.71 -6.26 18.90
CA GLU A 106 24.33 -6.20 20.22
C GLU A 106 25.86 -6.15 20.07
N ASP A 107 26.52 -5.27 20.83
CA ASP A 107 27.97 -5.05 20.76
C ASP A 107 28.53 -4.67 19.36
N GLY A 108 27.65 -4.23 18.43
CA GLY A 108 28.01 -3.79 17.09
C GLY A 108 28.42 -4.91 16.12
N LYS A 109 28.21 -6.19 16.48
CA LYS A 109 28.72 -7.34 15.70
C LYS A 109 27.61 -8.34 15.38
N ASP A 110 27.55 -8.85 14.16
CA ASP A 110 26.62 -9.93 13.83
C ASP A 110 27.06 -11.26 14.47
N ASN A 111 26.13 -12.21 14.63
CA ASN A 111 26.42 -13.52 15.23
C ASN A 111 26.76 -14.64 14.23
N VAL A 112 26.84 -14.33 12.94
CA VAL A 112 27.29 -15.26 11.87
C VAL A 112 28.81 -15.26 11.82
N ASN A 113 29.41 -14.09 11.72
CA ASN A 113 30.86 -13.90 11.65
C ASN A 113 31.50 -13.80 13.04
N ASN A 114 30.69 -13.60 14.09
CA ASN A 114 31.16 -13.55 15.48
C ASN A 114 30.31 -14.51 16.33
N PRO A 115 30.55 -15.84 16.29
CA PRO A 115 29.69 -16.85 16.93
C PRO A 115 29.55 -16.70 18.45
N GLY A 116 30.53 -16.05 19.10
CA GLY A 116 30.49 -15.71 20.52
C GLY A 116 29.51 -14.59 20.86
N ASN A 117 29.12 -13.77 19.89
CA ASN A 117 28.18 -12.67 20.10
C ASN A 117 26.72 -13.14 20.04
N ARG A 118 26.38 -14.08 20.92
CA ARG A 118 25.01 -14.59 21.08
C ARG A 118 24.15 -13.53 21.75
N SER A 119 22.85 -13.61 21.50
CA SER A 119 21.94 -12.67 22.10
C SER A 119 21.92 -12.77 23.63
N LYS A 120 22.01 -11.63 24.31
CA LYS A 120 21.91 -11.51 25.77
C LYS A 120 20.45 -11.59 26.28
N LYS A 121 19.49 -11.31 25.40
CA LYS A 121 18.06 -11.19 25.74
C LYS A 121 17.18 -12.33 25.21
N TYR A 122 17.51 -12.90 24.06
CA TYR A 122 16.64 -13.88 23.38
C TYR A 122 17.39 -15.17 23.07
N LYS A 123 16.79 -16.32 23.39
CA LYS A 123 17.35 -17.62 22.99
C LYS A 123 17.35 -17.76 21.47
N SER A 124 18.36 -18.45 20.93
CA SER A 124 18.34 -18.88 19.54
C SER A 124 17.30 -19.99 19.37
N THR A 125 16.36 -19.82 18.47
CA THR A 125 15.40 -20.87 18.09
C THR A 125 15.79 -21.41 16.71
N SER A 126 15.78 -22.73 16.56
CA SER A 126 15.94 -23.40 15.27
C SER A 126 14.63 -24.10 14.92
N PHE A 127 14.15 -23.90 13.70
CA PHE A 127 13.04 -24.66 13.13
C PHE A 127 13.63 -25.88 12.42
N ARG A 128 14.07 -26.87 13.21
CA ARG A 128 14.38 -28.22 12.72
C ARG A 128 13.23 -29.14 13.08
#